data_AF-A0AAU9EWI6-F1
#
_entry.id   AF-A0AAU9EWI6-F1
#
_cell.length_a   1.000
_cell.length_b   1.000
_cell.length_c   1.000
_cell.angle_alpha   90.00
_cell.angle_beta   90.00
_cell.angle_gamma   90.00
#
_symmetry.space_group_name_H-M   'P 1'
#
loop_
_entity.id
_entity.type
_entity.pdbx_description
1 polymer ?
#
loop_
_entity_poly.entity_id
_entity_poly.type
_entity_poly.pdbx_seq_one_letter_code
_entity_poly.pdbx_strand_id
1 'polypeptide(L)'
;MKNVLDVMSLQQHVESSKAQAQALKPIDYRKLNMPGIVPLYIFECATKLKMKPLTAACAAIVYHRFFKEVKPTDYDEFLIAASSLYLAGKIKDDDCVKIRDVINVAYCTLNRDSAPLDLNDEYWSMRDAIVQAELLITRTLGFDLNIDLAHKYLLYYMKTLQDWVGAEVWNSVPIAKAAASYLQDFHHSPNILKYKPTHVAIGCLSLAMQTYGIQVPLTDEAEEGSMWYKPLVKDFTREQQWEIIENVIEVYKNEALLKAA
;
A
#
# COMPACT_ATOMS: atom_id res chain seq x y z
N MET A 1 -27.25 22.16 -23.87
CA MET A 1 -26.89 20.73 -23.87
C MET A 1 -25.38 20.61 -23.69
N LYS A 2 -24.89 20.68 -22.45
CA LYS A 2 -23.51 20.33 -22.08
C LYS A 2 -23.63 19.13 -21.14
N ASN A 3 -22.75 18.15 -21.29
CA ASN A 3 -22.72 16.83 -20.62
C ASN A 3 -23.32 15.68 -21.44
N VAL A 4 -22.84 15.50 -22.68
CA VAL A 4 -22.75 14.15 -23.23
C VAL A 4 -21.36 13.66 -22.82
N LEU A 5 -21.30 12.73 -21.86
CA LEU A 5 -20.06 12.01 -21.55
C LEU A 5 -19.60 11.33 -22.83
N ASP A 6 -18.42 11.69 -23.31
CA ASP A 6 -17.81 11.06 -24.47
C ASP A 6 -17.33 9.65 -24.08
N VAL A 7 -18.21 8.68 -24.31
CA VAL A 7 -18.01 7.27 -23.96
C VAL A 7 -16.78 6.70 -24.68
N MET A 8 -16.44 7.23 -25.86
CA MET A 8 -15.32 6.76 -26.65
C MET A 8 -13.98 7.16 -26.05
N SER A 9 -13.83 8.39 -25.57
CA SER A 9 -12.59 8.81 -24.87
C SER A 9 -12.43 8.12 -23.51
N LEU A 10 -13.54 7.83 -22.81
CA LEU A 10 -13.52 6.98 -21.61
C LEU A 10 -13.05 5.56 -21.90
N GLN A 11 -13.54 4.94 -22.98
CA GLN A 11 -13.10 3.61 -23.41
C GLN A 11 -11.61 3.60 -23.78
N GLN A 12 -11.13 4.61 -24.49
CA GLN A 12 -9.71 4.75 -24.83
C GLN A 12 -8.82 4.97 -23.60
N HIS A 13 -9.28 5.71 -22.59
CA HIS A 13 -8.56 5.85 -21.31
C HIS A 13 -8.54 4.55 -20.50
N VAL A 14 -9.63 3.79 -20.51
CA VAL A 14 -9.69 2.45 -19.87
C VAL A 14 -8.78 1.46 -20.61
N GLU A 15 -8.76 1.48 -21.94
CA GLU A 15 -7.92 0.62 -22.76
C GLU A 15 -6.43 0.97 -22.65
N SER A 16 -6.08 2.26 -22.65
CA SER A 16 -4.69 2.69 -22.41
C SER A 16 -4.23 2.41 -20.98
N SER A 17 -5.10 2.55 -19.97
CA SER A 17 -4.81 2.15 -18.59
C SER A 17 -4.65 0.63 -18.46
N LYS A 18 -5.49 -0.16 -19.15
CA LYS A 18 -5.37 -1.63 -19.21
C LYS A 18 -4.10 -2.06 -19.95
N ALA A 19 -3.75 -1.39 -21.04
CA ALA A 19 -2.53 -1.66 -21.80
C ALA A 19 -1.28 -1.28 -21.01
N GLN A 20 -1.28 -0.17 -20.27
CA GLN A 20 -0.20 0.19 -19.34
C GLN A 20 -0.11 -0.79 -18.16
N ALA A 21 -1.24 -1.27 -17.62
CA ALA A 21 -1.25 -2.31 -16.59
C ALA A 21 -0.77 -3.68 -17.12
N GLN A 22 -0.99 -3.97 -18.41
CA GLN A 22 -0.49 -5.18 -19.08
C GLN A 22 0.96 -5.07 -19.57
N ALA A 23 1.52 -3.86 -19.69
CA ALA A 23 2.88 -3.62 -20.18
C ALA A 23 3.97 -3.82 -19.11
N LEU A 24 3.60 -3.94 -17.83
CA LEU A 24 4.54 -4.36 -16.79
C LEU A 24 4.81 -5.85 -16.97
N LYS A 25 6.06 -6.20 -17.26
CA LYS A 25 6.48 -7.60 -17.32
C LYS A 25 6.05 -8.31 -16.02
N PRO A 26 5.28 -9.39 -16.12
CA PRO A 26 4.91 -10.22 -14.98
C PRO A 26 6.14 -10.61 -14.15
N ILE A 27 6.21 -10.18 -12.88
CA ILE A 27 7.33 -10.52 -11.98
C ILE A 27 7.20 -11.97 -11.53
N ASP A 28 8.22 -12.80 -11.78
CA ASP A 28 8.25 -14.18 -11.28
C ASP A 28 8.68 -14.20 -9.80
N TYR A 29 7.68 -14.19 -8.91
CA TYR A 29 7.88 -14.15 -7.46
C TYR A 29 8.73 -15.30 -6.89
N ARG A 30 8.79 -16.46 -7.57
CA ARG A 30 9.57 -17.62 -7.13
C ARG A 30 11.07 -17.54 -7.43
N LYS A 31 11.49 -16.72 -8.40
CA LYS A 31 12.88 -16.67 -8.87
C LYS A 31 13.68 -15.54 -8.25
N LEU A 32 13.00 -14.61 -7.58
CA LEU A 32 13.57 -13.38 -7.05
C LEU A 32 13.53 -13.45 -5.53
N ASN A 33 14.70 -13.34 -4.88
CA ASN A 33 14.81 -13.21 -3.44
C ASN A 33 15.33 -11.80 -3.13
N MET A 34 14.43 -10.81 -3.23
CA MET A 34 14.75 -9.40 -3.01
C MET A 34 13.82 -8.80 -1.94
N PRO A 35 14.30 -7.82 -1.16
CA PRO A 35 13.50 -7.18 -0.13
C PRO A 35 12.29 -6.47 -0.77
N GLY A 36 11.09 -6.66 -0.19
CA GLY A 36 9.86 -6.05 -0.67
C GLY A 36 9.09 -6.85 -1.72
N ILE A 37 9.55 -8.03 -2.10
CA ILE A 37 8.88 -8.86 -3.12
C ILE A 37 7.52 -9.42 -2.66
N VAL A 38 7.41 -9.82 -1.40
CA VAL A 38 6.17 -10.39 -0.85
C VAL A 38 5.08 -9.31 -0.67
N PRO A 39 5.40 -8.09 -0.19
CA PRO A 39 4.46 -6.97 -0.27
C PRO A 39 3.99 -6.64 -1.70
N LEU A 40 4.86 -6.70 -2.71
CA LEU A 40 4.44 -6.54 -4.11
C LEU A 40 3.45 -7.62 -4.54
N TYR A 41 3.68 -8.86 -4.12
CA TYR A 41 2.74 -9.97 -4.31
C TYR A 41 1.38 -9.69 -3.65
N ILE A 42 1.37 -9.18 -2.40
CA ILE A 42 0.14 -8.79 -1.70
C ILE A 42 -0.65 -7.76 -2.53
N PHE A 43 0.00 -6.73 -3.06
CA PHE A 43 -0.67 -5.69 -3.84
C PHE A 43 -1.11 -6.14 -5.24
N GLU A 44 -0.35 -7.00 -5.91
CA GLU A 44 -0.78 -7.62 -7.18
C GLU A 44 -2.02 -8.49 -6.95
N CYS A 45 -2.00 -9.35 -5.92
CA CYS A 45 -3.15 -10.17 -5.55
C CYS A 45 -4.37 -9.30 -5.17
N ALA A 46 -4.18 -8.25 -4.36
CA ALA A 46 -5.27 -7.35 -3.97
C ALA A 46 -5.91 -6.67 -5.18
N THR A 47 -5.11 -6.27 -6.17
CA THR A 47 -5.60 -5.66 -7.41
C THR A 47 -6.38 -6.65 -8.26
N LYS A 48 -5.91 -7.90 -8.40
CA LYS A 48 -6.63 -8.99 -9.08
C LYS A 48 -7.95 -9.35 -8.39
N LEU A 49 -7.97 -9.31 -7.06
CA LEU A 49 -9.16 -9.50 -6.22
C LEU A 49 -10.10 -8.27 -6.21
N LYS A 50 -9.70 -7.16 -6.82
CA LYS A 50 -10.43 -5.88 -6.82
C LYS A 50 -10.74 -5.38 -5.40
N MET A 51 -9.82 -5.61 -4.47
CA MET A 51 -9.94 -5.15 -3.09
C MET A 51 -9.83 -3.63 -3.00
N LYS A 52 -10.45 -3.04 -1.98
CA LYS A 52 -10.26 -1.61 -1.71
C LYS A 52 -8.78 -1.36 -1.35
N PRO A 53 -8.18 -0.22 -1.75
CA PRO A 53 -6.79 0.09 -1.41
C PRO A 53 -6.51 0.06 0.10
N LEU A 54 -7.48 0.49 0.92
CA LEU A 54 -7.39 0.43 2.39
C LEU A 54 -7.32 -1.01 2.91
N THR A 55 -8.01 -1.95 2.27
CA THR A 55 -7.96 -3.37 2.62
C THR A 55 -6.60 -3.98 2.25
N ALA A 56 -6.05 -3.60 1.10
CA ALA A 56 -4.71 -4.02 0.68
C ALA A 56 -3.61 -3.48 1.64
N ALA A 57 -3.71 -2.20 2.01
CA ALA A 57 -2.85 -1.57 3.00
C ALA A 57 -2.94 -2.28 4.37
N CYS A 58 -4.14 -2.64 4.81
CA CYS A 58 -4.37 -3.42 6.02
C CYS A 58 -3.65 -4.78 5.94
N ALA A 59 -3.76 -5.50 4.82
CA ALA A 59 -3.10 -6.79 4.61
C ALA A 59 -1.57 -6.68 4.70
N ALA A 60 -0.98 -5.64 4.10
CA ALA A 60 0.46 -5.39 4.18
C ALA A 60 0.90 -5.15 5.63
N ILE A 61 0.15 -4.37 6.41
CA ILE A 61 0.47 -4.12 7.83
C ILE A 61 0.34 -5.40 8.67
N VAL A 62 -0.70 -6.21 8.45
CA VAL A 62 -0.84 -7.52 9.12
C VAL A 62 0.38 -8.39 8.84
N TYR A 63 0.79 -8.49 7.58
CA TYR A 63 1.95 -9.25 7.15
C TYR A 63 3.23 -8.76 7.85
N HIS A 64 3.50 -7.45 7.83
CA HIS A 64 4.70 -6.89 8.47
C HIS A 64 4.68 -7.09 9.98
N ARG A 65 3.51 -6.95 10.63
CA ARG A 65 3.39 -7.16 12.09
C ARG A 65 3.67 -8.61 12.46
N PHE A 66 3.23 -9.57 11.64
CA PHE A 66 3.51 -10.99 11.87
C PHE A 66 5.01 -11.30 11.80
N PHE A 67 5.70 -10.88 10.73
CA PHE A 67 7.14 -11.11 10.57
C PHE A 67 8.03 -10.25 11.47
N LYS A 68 7.45 -9.32 12.24
CA LYS A 68 8.16 -8.64 13.33
C LYS A 68 8.32 -9.55 14.56
N GLU A 69 7.33 -10.40 14.83
CA GLU A 69 7.31 -11.30 15.99
C GLU A 69 7.95 -12.67 15.69
N VAL A 70 8.12 -12.99 14.40
CA VAL A 70 8.44 -14.34 13.92
C VAL A 70 9.57 -14.29 12.90
N LYS A 71 10.40 -15.35 12.85
CA LYS A 71 11.46 -15.46 11.85
C LYS A 71 10.91 -15.83 10.47
N PRO A 72 11.34 -15.16 9.39
CA PRO A 72 10.91 -15.47 8.03
C PRO A 72 11.19 -16.91 7.58
N THR A 73 12.21 -17.56 8.13
CA THR A 73 12.61 -18.93 7.76
C THR A 73 11.64 -20.01 8.18
N ASP A 74 10.77 -19.72 9.15
CA ASP A 74 9.95 -20.73 9.81
C ASP A 74 8.60 -20.92 9.08
N TYR A 75 8.26 -20.02 8.16
CA TYR A 75 6.96 -19.96 7.50
C TYR A 75 7.09 -19.62 6.01
N ASP A 76 6.15 -20.13 5.21
CA ASP A 76 6.03 -19.72 3.81
C ASP A 76 5.45 -18.29 3.74
N GLU A 77 6.29 -17.33 3.34
CA GLU A 77 5.93 -15.92 3.24
C GLU A 77 4.74 -15.66 2.31
N PHE A 78 4.59 -16.43 1.22
CA PHE A 78 3.49 -16.26 0.27
C PHE A 78 2.17 -16.81 0.82
N LEU A 79 2.23 -17.89 1.61
CA LEU A 79 1.06 -18.42 2.32
C LEU A 79 0.59 -17.43 3.39
N ILE A 80 1.52 -16.86 4.16
CA ILE A 80 1.21 -15.82 5.16
C ILE A 80 0.66 -14.57 4.48
N ALA A 81 1.20 -14.16 3.33
CA ALA A 81 0.69 -13.05 2.54
C ALA A 81 -0.75 -13.27 2.05
N ALA A 82 -1.05 -14.44 1.47
CA ALA A 82 -2.40 -14.80 1.04
C ALA A 82 -3.39 -14.84 2.22
N SER A 83 -2.95 -15.36 3.36
CA SER A 83 -3.75 -15.41 4.59
C SER A 83 -3.98 -14.02 5.19
N SER A 84 -2.99 -13.13 5.09
CA SER A 84 -3.10 -11.73 5.50
C SER A 84 -4.11 -10.96 4.65
N LEU A 85 -4.18 -11.23 3.34
CA LEU A 85 -5.22 -10.68 2.44
C LEU A 85 -6.62 -11.16 2.86
N TYR A 86 -6.77 -12.46 3.11
CA TYR A 86 -8.03 -13.03 3.54
C TYR A 86 -8.49 -12.46 4.89
N LEU A 87 -7.57 -12.32 5.86
CA LEU A 87 -7.84 -11.72 7.16
C LEU A 87 -8.19 -10.24 7.04
N ALA A 88 -7.47 -9.47 6.23
CA ALA A 88 -7.73 -8.05 6.03
C ALA A 88 -9.10 -7.78 5.42
N GLY A 89 -9.55 -8.63 4.49
CA GLY A 89 -10.93 -8.60 3.96
C GLY A 89 -11.99 -8.70 5.06
N LYS A 90 -11.75 -9.54 6.08
CA LYS A 90 -12.63 -9.65 7.25
C LYS A 90 -12.51 -8.47 8.21
N ILE A 91 -11.31 -7.93 8.42
CA ILE A 91 -11.09 -6.77 9.32
C ILE A 91 -11.76 -5.50 8.79
N LYS A 92 -11.79 -5.31 7.46
CA LYS A 92 -12.32 -4.10 6.82
C LYS A 92 -13.70 -4.30 6.18
N ASP A 93 -14.37 -5.42 6.47
CA ASP A 93 -15.69 -5.80 5.93
C ASP A 93 -15.76 -5.61 4.40
N ASP A 94 -14.80 -6.19 3.69
CA ASP A 94 -14.73 -6.16 2.23
C ASP A 94 -15.38 -7.43 1.65
N ASP A 95 -16.69 -7.33 1.37
CA ASP A 95 -17.53 -8.42 0.87
C ASP A 95 -17.04 -9.06 -0.45
N CYS A 96 -16.11 -8.39 -1.15
CA CYS A 96 -15.48 -8.88 -2.36
C CYS A 96 -14.50 -10.05 -2.11
N VAL A 97 -14.05 -10.26 -0.87
CA VAL A 97 -12.98 -11.23 -0.56
C VAL A 97 -13.56 -12.59 -0.18
N LYS A 98 -13.69 -13.47 -1.17
CA LYS A 98 -14.04 -14.88 -0.92
C LYS A 98 -12.79 -15.74 -0.86
N ILE A 99 -12.77 -16.72 0.05
CA ILE A 99 -11.62 -17.63 0.21
C ILE A 99 -11.22 -18.33 -1.09
N ARG A 100 -12.20 -18.70 -1.93
CA ARG A 100 -11.96 -19.31 -3.25
C ARG A 100 -11.22 -18.37 -4.19
N ASP A 101 -11.62 -17.10 -4.21
CA ASP A 101 -11.00 -16.11 -5.09
C ASP A 101 -9.57 -15.82 -4.61
N VAL A 102 -9.37 -15.74 -3.28
CA VAL A 102 -8.02 -15.59 -2.68
C VAL A 102 -7.11 -16.76 -3.06
N ILE A 103 -7.58 -18.01 -2.94
CA ILE A 103 -6.83 -19.21 -3.31
C ILE A 103 -6.43 -19.17 -4.80
N ASN A 104 -7.41 -18.92 -5.67
CA ASN A 104 -7.17 -18.89 -7.12
C ASN A 104 -6.21 -17.77 -7.51
N VAL A 105 -6.40 -16.57 -6.97
CA VAL A 105 -5.51 -15.43 -7.27
C VAL A 105 -4.10 -15.67 -6.72
N ALA A 106 -3.98 -16.17 -5.49
CA ALA A 106 -2.68 -16.50 -4.90
C ALA A 106 -1.93 -17.53 -5.75
N TYR A 107 -2.60 -18.64 -6.09
CA TYR A 107 -2.04 -19.70 -6.91
C TYR A 107 -1.65 -19.23 -8.31
N CYS A 108 -2.55 -18.57 -9.05
CA CYS A 108 -2.26 -18.10 -10.40
C CYS A 108 -1.21 -16.97 -10.43
N THR A 109 -1.06 -16.22 -9.34
CA THR A 109 -0.02 -15.18 -9.25
C THR A 109 1.35 -15.79 -9.01
N LEU A 110 1.44 -16.90 -8.27
CA LEU A 110 2.68 -17.67 -8.08
C LEU A 110 3.01 -18.60 -9.26
N ASN A 111 1.98 -19.05 -9.99
CA ASN A 111 2.06 -19.99 -11.10
C ASN A 111 1.42 -19.37 -12.35
N ARG A 112 2.07 -18.36 -12.94
CA ARG A 112 1.49 -17.52 -14.02
C ARG A 112 1.06 -18.29 -15.27
N ASP A 113 1.63 -19.48 -15.52
CA ASP A 113 1.31 -20.35 -16.66
C ASP A 113 0.29 -21.45 -16.35
N SER A 114 -0.22 -21.52 -15.12
CA SER A 114 -1.12 -22.59 -14.68
C SER A 114 -2.58 -22.17 -14.81
N ALA A 115 -3.43 -23.13 -15.18
CA ALA A 115 -4.88 -22.97 -15.07
C ALA A 115 -5.28 -22.77 -13.59
N PRO A 116 -6.43 -22.14 -13.32
CA PRO A 116 -7.00 -22.09 -11.97
C PRO A 116 -7.08 -23.49 -11.36
N LEU A 117 -6.88 -23.59 -10.04
CA LEU A 117 -6.99 -24.85 -9.32
C LEU A 117 -8.39 -25.44 -9.50
N ASP A 118 -8.45 -26.69 -9.94
CA ASP A 118 -9.66 -27.50 -9.87
C ASP A 118 -10.04 -27.77 -8.40
N LEU A 119 -11.30 -28.14 -8.16
CA LEU A 119 -11.80 -28.53 -6.83
C LEU A 119 -11.28 -29.93 -6.45
N ASN A 120 -9.96 -30.07 -6.36
CA ASN A 120 -9.23 -31.28 -6.05
C ASN A 120 -8.66 -31.23 -4.61
N ASP A 121 -7.90 -32.25 -4.22
CA ASP A 121 -7.29 -32.34 -2.89
C ASP A 121 -6.30 -31.18 -2.61
N GLU A 122 -5.63 -30.65 -3.64
CA GLU A 122 -4.70 -29.52 -3.52
C GLU A 122 -5.45 -28.23 -3.15
N TYR A 123 -6.62 -27.98 -3.74
CA TYR A 123 -7.48 -26.86 -3.36
C TYR A 123 -7.90 -26.93 -1.88
N TRP A 124 -8.33 -28.11 -1.42
CA TRP A 124 -8.74 -28.30 -0.03
C TRP A 124 -7.57 -28.15 0.93
N SER A 125 -6.40 -28.68 0.58
CA SER A 125 -5.17 -28.50 1.37
C SER A 125 -4.76 -27.03 1.48
N MET A 126 -4.78 -26.29 0.36
CA MET A 126 -4.45 -24.85 0.36
C MET A 126 -5.48 -24.03 1.15
N ARG A 127 -6.77 -24.36 1.04
CA ARG A 127 -7.81 -23.73 1.85
C ARG A 127 -7.56 -23.93 3.34
N ASP A 128 -7.29 -25.16 3.76
CA ASP A 128 -7.03 -25.48 5.16
C ASP A 128 -5.75 -24.80 5.66
N ALA A 129 -4.70 -24.74 4.83
CA ALA A 129 -3.47 -24.01 5.13
C ALA A 129 -3.72 -22.51 5.35
N ILE A 130 -4.54 -21.86 4.50
CA ILE A 130 -4.89 -20.44 4.66
C ILE A 130 -5.68 -20.21 5.95
N VAL A 131 -6.64 -21.07 6.26
CA VAL A 131 -7.45 -20.95 7.49
C VAL A 131 -6.60 -21.16 8.74
N GLN A 132 -5.66 -22.12 8.70
CA GLN A 132 -4.73 -22.34 9.81
C GLN A 132 -3.73 -21.18 9.97
N ALA A 133 -3.19 -20.68 8.86
CA ALA A 133 -2.30 -19.53 8.85
C ALA A 133 -3.00 -18.26 9.34
N GLU A 134 -4.28 -18.06 9.01
CA GLU A 134 -5.08 -16.97 9.58
C GLU A 134 -5.15 -17.07 11.11
N LEU A 135 -5.48 -18.24 11.64
CA LEU A 135 -5.55 -18.47 13.08
C LEU A 135 -4.19 -18.27 13.75
N LEU A 136 -3.11 -18.66 13.07
CA LEU A 136 -1.74 -18.42 13.53
C LEU A 136 -1.43 -16.92 13.59
N ILE A 137 -1.74 -16.16 12.53
CA ILE A 137 -1.49 -14.71 12.47
C ILE A 137 -2.25 -14.01 13.60
N THR A 138 -3.54 -14.29 13.74
CA THR A 138 -4.37 -13.65 14.79
C THR A 138 -3.86 -13.94 16.20
N ARG A 139 -3.43 -15.18 16.47
CA ARG A 139 -2.84 -15.55 17.77
C ARG A 139 -1.49 -14.88 18.01
N THR A 140 -0.64 -14.81 16.99
CA THR A 140 0.68 -14.18 17.07
C THR A 140 0.56 -12.69 17.36
N LEU A 141 -0.45 -12.03 16.77
CA LEU A 141 -0.77 -10.63 17.02
C LEU A 141 -1.58 -10.40 18.31
N GLY A 142 -1.83 -11.43 19.12
CA GLY A 142 -2.60 -11.31 20.36
C GLY A 142 -4.04 -10.83 20.15
N PHE A 143 -4.64 -11.11 18.99
CA PHE A 143 -5.94 -10.60 18.54
C PHE A 143 -6.03 -9.07 18.45
N ASP A 144 -4.91 -8.34 18.46
CA ASP A 144 -4.88 -6.90 18.17
C ASP A 144 -4.97 -6.66 16.65
N LEU A 145 -6.19 -6.72 16.14
CA LEU A 145 -6.52 -6.48 14.73
C LEU A 145 -6.96 -5.05 14.46
N ASN A 146 -6.84 -4.14 15.44
CA ASN A 146 -7.21 -2.75 15.26
C ASN A 146 -6.10 -1.99 14.52
N ILE A 147 -6.16 -2.01 13.19
CA ILE A 147 -5.17 -1.36 12.34
C ILE A 147 -5.65 0.02 11.94
N ASP A 148 -5.00 1.02 12.54
CA ASP A 148 -5.13 2.42 12.18
C ASP A 148 -4.21 2.75 10.98
N LEU A 149 -4.80 3.35 9.94
CA LEU A 149 -4.13 3.59 8.67
C LEU A 149 -3.82 5.07 8.48
N ALA A 150 -2.60 5.37 8.03
CA ALA A 150 -2.17 6.74 7.73
C ALA A 150 -3.06 7.45 6.69
N HIS A 151 -3.75 6.69 5.84
CA HIS A 151 -4.69 7.19 4.82
C HIS A 151 -5.75 8.16 5.38
N LYS A 152 -6.26 7.86 6.59
CA LYS A 152 -7.26 8.71 7.26
C LYS A 152 -6.67 10.08 7.58
N TYR A 153 -5.48 10.12 8.17
CA TYR A 153 -4.78 11.34 8.53
C TYR A 153 -4.34 12.13 7.31
N LEU A 154 -3.85 11.43 6.29
CA LEU A 154 -3.43 12.03 5.03
C LEU A 154 -4.57 12.84 4.40
N LEU A 155 -5.79 12.29 4.37
CA LEU A 155 -6.96 13.00 3.83
C LEU A 155 -7.28 14.28 4.61
N TYR A 156 -7.23 14.22 5.95
CA TYR A 156 -7.47 15.42 6.77
C TYR A 156 -6.39 16.49 6.53
N TYR A 157 -5.12 16.09 6.50
CA TYR A 157 -4.01 17.03 6.29
C TYR A 157 -4.02 17.64 4.89
N MET A 158 -4.33 16.85 3.85
CA MET A 158 -4.50 17.35 2.49
C MET A 158 -5.59 18.42 2.42
N LYS A 159 -6.73 18.21 3.07
CA LYS A 159 -7.82 19.18 3.08
C LYS A 159 -7.41 20.48 3.77
N THR A 160 -6.75 20.38 4.94
CA THR A 160 -6.24 21.56 5.64
C THR A 160 -5.19 22.32 4.82
N LEU A 161 -4.28 21.60 4.14
CA LEU A 161 -3.29 22.23 3.27
C LEU A 161 -3.90 22.90 2.03
N GLN A 162 -4.94 22.28 1.45
CA GLN A 162 -5.67 22.87 0.32
C GLN A 162 -6.24 24.25 0.71
N ASP A 163 -6.76 24.38 1.94
CA ASP A 163 -7.29 25.64 2.46
C ASP A 163 -6.17 26.67 2.72
N TRP A 164 -4.97 26.24 3.14
CA TRP A 164 -3.84 27.14 3.44
C TRP A 164 -3.08 27.63 2.21
N VAL A 165 -2.84 26.74 1.24
CA VAL A 165 -2.09 27.04 0.01
C VAL A 165 -2.98 27.70 -1.05
N GLY A 166 -4.29 27.50 -0.95
CA GLY A 166 -5.28 28.02 -1.89
C GLY A 166 -5.58 27.04 -3.02
N ALA A 167 -6.85 27.03 -3.46
CA ALA A 167 -7.34 26.05 -4.43
C ALA A 167 -6.68 26.16 -5.81
N GLU A 168 -6.18 27.33 -6.21
CA GLU A 168 -5.53 27.54 -7.51
C GLU A 168 -4.19 26.79 -7.58
N VAL A 169 -3.32 26.98 -6.59
CA VAL A 169 -2.01 26.31 -6.51
C VAL A 169 -2.18 24.82 -6.21
N TRP A 170 -3.19 24.45 -5.40
CA TRP A 170 -3.46 23.04 -5.11
C TRP A 170 -3.91 22.25 -6.34
N ASN A 171 -4.70 22.86 -7.23
CA ASN A 171 -5.20 22.19 -8.44
C ASN A 171 -4.22 22.25 -9.62
N SER A 172 -3.22 23.13 -9.58
CA SER A 172 -2.21 23.20 -10.63
C SER A 172 -1.23 22.03 -10.58
N VAL A 173 -1.09 21.38 -9.43
CA VAL A 173 -0.13 20.31 -9.18
C VAL A 173 -0.81 19.09 -8.56
N PRO A 174 -0.51 17.84 -8.99
CA PRO A 174 -1.15 16.65 -8.46
C PRO A 174 -0.57 16.19 -7.09
N ILE A 175 -0.47 17.11 -6.11
CA ILE A 175 0.09 16.85 -4.77
C ILE A 175 -0.67 15.72 -4.07
N ALA A 176 -2.01 15.79 -4.11
CA ALA A 176 -2.88 14.83 -3.47
C ALA A 176 -2.62 13.40 -3.98
N LYS A 177 -2.48 13.27 -5.30
CA LYS A 177 -2.21 12.00 -5.96
C LYS A 177 -0.80 11.50 -5.62
N ALA A 178 0.20 12.37 -5.69
CA ALA A 178 1.58 12.01 -5.38
C ALA A 178 1.74 11.54 -3.93
N ALA A 179 1.21 12.28 -2.96
CA ALA A 179 1.28 11.89 -1.56
C ALA A 179 0.50 10.59 -1.25
N ALA A 180 -0.63 10.35 -1.92
CA ALA A 180 -1.33 9.07 -1.82
C ALA A 180 -0.52 7.91 -2.43
N SER A 181 0.17 8.14 -3.56
CA SER A 181 1.08 7.17 -4.16
C SER A 181 2.28 6.88 -3.25
N TYR A 182 2.96 7.89 -2.72
CA TYR A 182 4.05 7.71 -1.75
C TYR A 182 3.62 6.90 -0.54
N LEU A 183 2.43 7.18 -0.01
CA LEU A 183 1.90 6.42 1.12
C LEU A 183 1.62 4.96 0.74
N GLN A 184 1.00 4.72 -0.41
CA GLN A 184 0.72 3.38 -0.92
C GLN A 184 2.03 2.60 -1.08
N ASP A 185 3.03 3.22 -1.67
CA ASP A 185 4.32 2.58 -1.95
C ASP A 185 5.08 2.28 -0.65
N PHE A 186 4.95 3.14 0.37
CA PHE A 186 5.59 2.90 1.67
C PHE A 186 5.14 1.61 2.36
N HIS A 187 3.95 1.08 2.04
CA HIS A 187 3.48 -0.20 2.59
C HIS A 187 4.27 -1.41 2.07
N HIS A 188 5.10 -1.23 1.04
CA HIS A 188 6.03 -2.27 0.59
C HIS A 188 7.22 -2.44 1.53
N SER A 189 7.50 -1.47 2.41
CA SER A 189 8.57 -1.53 3.39
C SER A 189 8.06 -1.88 4.78
N PRO A 190 8.74 -2.76 5.54
CA PRO A 190 8.43 -3.00 6.95
C PRO A 190 8.69 -1.78 7.84
N ASN A 191 9.44 -0.77 7.34
CA ASN A 191 9.73 0.45 8.08
C ASN A 191 8.46 1.26 8.43
N ILE A 192 7.34 1.02 7.75
CA ILE A 192 6.05 1.65 8.08
C ILE A 192 5.60 1.38 9.52
N LEU A 193 6.02 0.27 10.13
CA LEU A 193 5.68 -0.08 11.51
C LEU A 193 6.46 0.72 12.58
N LYS A 194 7.55 1.41 12.19
CA LYS A 194 8.38 2.18 13.12
C LYS A 194 7.75 3.52 13.50
N TYR A 195 6.86 4.04 12.65
CA TYR A 195 6.33 5.39 12.74
C TYR A 195 4.84 5.40 13.06
N LYS A 196 4.37 6.46 13.73
CA LYS A 196 2.93 6.66 13.95
C LYS A 196 2.22 6.95 12.61
N PRO A 197 0.97 6.50 12.41
CA PRO A 197 0.22 6.79 11.18
C PRO A 197 0.12 8.29 10.85
N THR A 198 0.06 9.16 11.88
CA THR A 198 0.07 10.62 11.74
C THR A 198 1.38 11.14 11.16
N HIS A 199 2.53 10.61 11.62
CA HIS A 199 3.86 10.99 11.16
C HIS A 199 4.09 10.53 9.72
N VAL A 200 3.69 9.29 9.39
CA VAL A 200 3.80 8.75 8.03
C VAL A 200 3.02 9.61 7.04
N ALA A 201 1.80 10.02 7.39
CA ALA A 201 0.98 10.88 6.54
C ALA A 201 1.66 12.23 6.26
N ILE A 202 2.23 12.88 7.28
CA ILE A 202 2.96 14.15 7.11
C ILE A 202 4.24 13.95 6.32
N GLY A 203 4.99 12.85 6.54
CA GLY A 203 6.20 12.55 5.79
C GLY A 203 5.93 12.38 4.29
N CYS A 204 4.90 11.62 3.92
CA CYS A 204 4.49 11.45 2.52
C CYS A 204 4.00 12.76 1.89
N LEU A 205 3.28 13.57 2.66
CA LEU A 205 2.79 14.87 2.20
C LEU A 205 3.93 15.89 2.03
N SER A 206 4.88 15.89 2.95
CA SER A 206 6.11 16.69 2.87
C SER A 206 6.92 16.33 1.64
N LEU A 207 7.09 15.03 1.37
CA LEU A 207 7.78 14.57 0.17
C LEU A 207 7.09 15.07 -1.10
N ALA A 208 5.76 14.97 -1.18
CA ALA A 208 5.01 15.48 -2.33
C ALA A 208 5.17 16.99 -2.53
N MET A 209 5.11 17.76 -1.44
CA MET A 209 5.31 19.21 -1.53
C MET A 209 6.73 19.58 -1.97
N GLN A 210 7.75 18.89 -1.45
CA GLN A 210 9.15 19.09 -1.83
C GLN A 210 9.39 18.72 -3.29
N THR A 211 8.82 17.60 -3.77
CA THR A 211 8.93 17.18 -5.18
C THR A 211 8.40 18.22 -6.16
N TYR A 212 7.35 18.95 -5.77
CA TYR A 212 6.74 20.00 -6.60
C TYR A 212 7.15 21.43 -6.25
N GLY A 213 8.04 21.62 -5.26
CA GLY A 213 8.54 22.92 -4.84
C GLY A 213 7.47 23.84 -4.23
N ILE A 214 6.48 23.28 -3.54
CA ILE A 214 5.39 24.04 -2.92
C ILE A 214 5.72 24.35 -1.47
N GLN A 215 5.75 25.64 -1.15
CA GLN A 215 5.92 26.13 0.22
C GLN A 215 4.59 26.62 0.77
N VAL A 216 4.34 26.31 2.04
CA VAL A 216 3.13 26.77 2.74
C VAL A 216 3.33 28.25 3.09
N PRO A 217 2.37 29.13 2.75
CA PRO A 217 2.45 30.54 3.10
C PRO A 217 2.63 30.74 4.61
N LEU A 218 3.35 31.80 5.01
CA LEU A 218 3.54 32.20 6.41
C LEU A 218 4.30 31.19 7.29
N THR A 219 5.07 30.28 6.68
CA THR A 219 5.94 29.35 7.41
C THR A 219 7.39 29.62 7.08
N ASP A 220 8.24 29.64 8.10
CA ASP A 220 9.69 29.72 7.92
C ASP A 220 10.28 28.33 8.16
N GLU A 221 10.69 27.65 7.09
CA GLU A 221 11.28 26.31 7.16
C GLU A 221 12.64 26.30 7.89
N ALA A 222 13.27 27.48 8.11
CA ALA A 222 14.52 27.58 8.86
C ALA A 222 14.31 27.33 10.37
N GLU A 223 13.19 27.79 10.93
CA GLU A 223 12.85 27.63 12.35
C GLU A 223 11.99 26.38 12.58
N GLU A 224 12.47 25.45 13.41
CA GLU A 224 11.72 24.21 13.71
C GLU A 224 10.34 24.47 14.35
N GLY A 225 10.19 25.61 15.03
CA GLY A 225 8.92 26.06 15.61
C GLY A 225 7.91 26.60 14.59
N SER A 226 8.36 27.02 13.40
CA SER A 226 7.54 27.65 12.35
C SER A 226 7.20 26.68 11.21
N MET A 227 7.55 25.41 11.35
CA MET A 227 7.22 24.39 10.34
C MET A 227 5.71 24.21 10.19
N TRP A 228 5.26 24.10 8.94
CA TRP A 228 3.85 24.00 8.56
C TRP A 228 3.11 22.84 9.23
N TYR A 229 3.80 21.77 9.60
CA TYR A 229 3.20 20.59 10.20
C TYR A 229 3.06 20.68 11.73
N LYS A 230 3.72 21.61 12.43
CA LYS A 230 3.65 21.72 13.90
C LYS A 230 2.25 22.00 14.44
N PRO A 231 1.39 22.81 13.77
CA PRO A 231 -0.01 22.95 14.15
C PRO A 231 -0.81 21.65 14.03
N LEU A 232 -0.43 20.75 13.11
CA LEU A 232 -1.12 19.48 12.87
C LEU A 232 -0.65 18.39 13.83
N VAL A 233 0.67 18.28 14.02
CA VAL A 233 1.30 17.27 14.86
C VAL A 233 2.48 17.87 15.61
N LYS A 234 2.29 18.03 16.93
CA LYS A 234 3.24 18.72 17.81
C LYS A 234 4.49 17.90 18.11
N ASP A 235 4.36 16.57 18.16
CA ASP A 235 5.43 15.63 18.49
C ASP A 235 6.28 15.20 17.28
N PHE A 236 6.06 15.79 16.10
CA PHE A 236 6.81 15.49 14.88
C PHE A 236 8.06 16.39 14.76
N THR A 237 9.23 15.80 14.53
CA THR A 237 10.52 16.51 14.41
C THR A 237 11.03 16.50 12.97
N ARG A 238 11.99 17.40 12.66
CA ARG A 238 12.64 17.43 11.33
C ARG A 238 13.38 16.13 11.03
N GLU A 239 13.99 15.51 12.04
CA GLU A 239 14.70 14.23 11.93
C GLU A 239 13.75 13.11 11.49
N GLN A 240 12.59 12.98 12.16
CA GLN A 240 11.56 12.00 11.79
C GLN A 240 11.04 12.23 10.37
N GLN A 241 10.90 13.49 9.95
CA GLN A 241 10.50 13.83 8.59
C GLN A 241 11.51 13.29 7.57
N TRP A 242 12.80 13.55 7.79
CA TRP A 242 13.86 13.06 6.89
C TRP A 242 13.96 11.55 6.88
N GLU A 243 13.90 10.89 8.04
CA GLU A 243 13.94 9.43 8.08
C GLU A 243 12.77 8.80 7.31
N ILE A 244 11.54 9.30 7.47
CA ILE A 244 10.38 8.77 6.75
C ILE A 244 10.58 8.98 5.24
N ILE A 245 11.01 10.17 4.82
CA ILE A 245 11.27 10.48 3.41
C ILE A 245 12.34 9.55 2.83
N GLU A 246 13.45 9.34 3.54
CA GLU A 246 14.52 8.45 3.11
C GLU A 246 14.03 7.01 2.95
N ASN A 247 13.28 6.49 3.93
CA ASN A 247 12.71 5.15 3.86
C ASN A 247 11.70 4.99 2.73
N VAL A 248 10.91 6.04 2.41
CA VAL A 248 10.00 6.03 1.25
C VAL A 248 10.80 6.01 -0.05
N ILE A 249 11.85 6.83 -0.16
CA ILE A 249 12.72 6.86 -1.35
C ILE A 249 13.45 5.51 -1.53
N GLU A 250 13.84 4.85 -0.44
CA GLU A 250 14.46 3.52 -0.48
C GLU A 250 13.57 2.47 -1.16
N VAL A 251 12.24 2.54 -0.96
CA VAL A 251 11.29 1.65 -1.67
C VAL A 251 11.43 1.80 -3.19
N TYR A 252 11.50 3.04 -3.69
CA TYR A 252 11.66 3.28 -5.13
C TYR A 252 13.01 2.83 -5.67
N LYS A 253 14.07 2.93 -4.87
CA LYS A 253 15.39 2.37 -5.23
C LYS A 253 15.30 0.85 -5.38
N ASN A 254 14.66 0.17 -4.44
CA ASN A 254 14.47 -1.28 -4.48
C ASN A 254 13.59 -1.71 -5.67
N GLU A 255 12.52 -0.97 -5.96
CA GLU A 255 11.67 -1.23 -7.12
C GLU A 255 12.43 -1.04 -8.44
N ALA A 256 13.30 -0.03 -8.54
CA ALA A 256 14.14 0.18 -9.71
C ALA A 256 15.10 -1.00 -9.94
N LEU A 257 15.67 -1.57 -8.87
CA LEU A 257 16.49 -2.78 -8.92
C LEU A 257 15.67 -4.00 -9.39
N LEU A 258 14.44 -4.15 -8.89
CA LEU A 258 13.50 -5.19 -9.31
C LEU A 258 13.16 -5.12 -10.81
N LYS A 259 13.00 -3.91 -11.36
CA LYS A 259 12.71 -3.72 -12.80
C LYS A 259 13.93 -3.92 -13.70
N ALA A 260 15.14 -3.82 -13.14
CA ALA A 260 16.39 -4.00 -13.86
C ALA A 260 16.85 -5.47 -13.92
N ALA A 261 16.37 -6.31 -13.00
CA ALA A 261 16.61 -7.76 -12.94
C ALA A 261 15.74 -8.54 -13.95
#